data_AF-A0A2A2HRZ9-F1
#
_entry.id   AF-A0A2A2HRZ9-F1
#
_cell.length_a   1.000
_cell.length_b   1.000
_cell.length_c   1.000
_cell.angle_alpha   90.00
_cell.angle_beta   90.00
_cell.angle_gamma   90.00
#
_symmetry.space_group_name_H-M   'P 1'
#
loop_
_entity.id
_entity.type
_entity.pdbx_description
1 polymer ?
#
loop_
_entity_poly.entity_id
_entity_poly.type
_entity_poly.pdbx_seq_one_letter_code
_entity_poly.pdbx_strand_id
1 'polypeptide(L)'
;MDPNISNINVSSISSANFQSILTLIVAIFGSGSIIGIFIQNKITKLRSIEEKLIEDRRKVYFDLLAPFILMFTKGTDQQKITDQMLSQEYRRTSFELTLLGSDKVVRAYGNLMQYTFESEKQKAEGQIIDPTIIIKLYTTLLLEIRKDLGNGNTSLKEKDMISHMITDIDKLNF
;
A
#
# COMPACT_ATOMS: atom_id res chain seq x y z
N MET A 1 -29.17 61.83 30.79
CA MET A 1 -27.76 62.28 30.82
C MET A 1 -27.30 62.15 32.25
N ASP A 2 -26.43 61.17 32.52
CA ASP A 2 -25.51 61.22 33.66
C ASP A 2 -24.25 60.41 33.28
N PRO A 3 -23.03 60.98 33.40
CA PRO A 3 -21.79 60.36 33.00
C PRO A 3 -21.07 59.74 34.20
N ASN A 4 -20.62 58.50 34.11
CA ASN A 4 -19.32 58.12 34.68
C ASN A 4 -18.94 56.70 34.31
N ILE A 5 -18.07 56.61 33.30
CA ILE A 5 -17.17 55.47 33.13
C ILE A 5 -16.10 55.60 34.21
N SER A 6 -16.30 54.98 35.37
CA SER A 6 -15.24 54.86 36.37
C SER A 6 -14.40 53.62 36.05
N ASN A 7 -13.29 53.88 35.36
CA ASN A 7 -12.02 53.15 35.37
C ASN A 7 -11.99 51.86 36.21
N ILE A 8 -12.03 50.70 35.55
CA ILE A 8 -11.57 49.46 36.16
C ILE A 8 -10.06 49.60 36.34
N ASN A 9 -9.65 49.89 37.57
CA ASN A 9 -8.26 50.07 37.94
C ASN A 9 -7.54 48.71 37.91
N VAL A 10 -6.79 48.46 36.84
CA VAL A 10 -6.04 47.21 36.59
C VAL A 10 -4.87 47.01 37.58
N SER A 11 -4.59 47.98 38.46
CA SER A 11 -3.42 47.97 39.36
C SER A 11 -3.56 47.15 40.66
N SER A 12 -4.64 46.38 40.86
CA SER A 12 -4.84 45.60 42.10
C SER A 12 -4.57 44.10 42.00
N ILE A 13 -4.04 43.61 40.88
CA ILE A 13 -3.58 42.22 40.80
C ILE A 13 -2.26 42.12 41.56
N SER A 14 -2.33 41.67 42.82
CA SER A 14 -1.17 41.31 43.64
C SER A 14 -0.17 40.48 42.82
N SER A 15 1.13 40.81 42.92
CA SER A 15 2.21 40.10 42.23
C SER A 15 2.19 38.59 42.50
N ALA A 16 1.69 38.17 43.67
CA ALA A 16 1.48 36.77 44.02
C ALA A 16 0.42 36.10 43.11
N ASN A 17 -0.69 36.78 42.83
CA ASN A 17 -1.77 36.26 41.98
C ASN A 17 -1.33 36.17 40.52
N PHE A 18 -0.51 37.12 40.04
CA PHE A 18 0.04 37.08 38.68
C PHE A 18 1.00 35.91 38.49
N GLN A 19 1.88 35.65 39.46
CA GLN A 19 2.80 34.51 39.42
C GLN A 19 2.07 33.16 39.47
N SER A 20 0.99 33.05 40.26
CA SER A 20 0.16 31.83 40.30
C SER A 20 -0.54 31.57 38.96
N ILE A 21 -1.07 32.62 38.31
CA ILE A 21 -1.69 32.51 36.98
C ILE A 21 -0.65 32.13 35.92
N LEU A 22 0.55 32.74 35.94
CA LEU A 22 1.64 32.40 35.02
C LEU A 22 2.08 30.94 35.17
N THR A 23 2.21 30.47 36.42
CA THR A 23 2.60 29.09 36.73
C THR A 23 1.57 28.08 36.24
N LEU A 24 0.27 28.39 36.36
CA LEU A 24 -0.80 27.53 35.88
C LEU A 24 -0.81 27.43 34.35
N ILE A 25 -0.58 28.55 33.66
CA ILE A 25 -0.45 28.59 32.20
C ILE A 25 0.76 27.75 31.75
N VAL A 26 1.94 27.95 32.34
CA VAL A 26 3.14 27.16 32.03
C VAL A 26 2.96 25.68 32.36
N ALA A 27 2.24 25.33 33.42
CA ALA A 27 1.94 23.94 33.76
C ALA A 27 1.03 23.29 32.70
N ILE A 28 -0.05 23.96 32.28
CA ILE A 28 -1.00 23.44 31.29
C ILE A 28 -0.36 23.32 29.90
N PHE A 29 0.34 24.37 29.45
CA PHE A 29 1.02 24.36 28.15
C PHE A 29 2.29 23.50 28.16
N GLY A 30 3.03 23.47 29.26
CA GLY A 30 4.23 22.65 29.43
C GLY A 30 3.91 21.15 29.52
N SER A 31 2.86 20.76 30.26
CA SER A 31 2.44 19.35 30.33
C SER A 31 1.77 18.87 29.04
N GLY A 32 0.98 19.73 28.39
CA GLY A 32 0.40 19.44 27.07
C GLY A 32 1.45 19.25 25.98
N SER A 33 2.55 20.02 26.03
CA SER A 33 3.67 19.91 25.10
C SER A 33 4.38 18.56 25.20
N ILE A 34 4.60 18.05 26.42
CA ILE A 34 5.31 16.77 26.62
C ILE A 34 4.47 15.58 26.11
N ILE A 35 3.16 15.59 26.37
CA ILE A 35 2.24 14.55 25.87
C ILE A 35 2.11 14.63 24.34
N GLY A 36 2.01 15.84 23.79
CA GLY A 36 1.97 16.08 22.34
C GLY A 36 3.23 15.57 21.63
N ILE A 37 4.43 15.85 22.17
CA ILE A 37 5.70 15.36 21.63
C ILE A 37 5.76 13.82 21.66
N PHE A 38 5.29 13.18 22.74
CA PHE A 38 5.29 11.71 22.84
C PHE A 38 4.35 11.06 21.82
N ILE A 39 3.16 11.61 21.62
CA ILE A 39 2.20 11.14 20.61
C ILE A 39 2.77 11.36 19.20
N GLN A 40 3.31 12.54 18.92
CA GLN A 40 3.93 12.86 17.63
C GLN A 40 5.09 11.91 17.32
N ASN A 41 5.95 11.62 18.29
CA ASN A 41 7.06 10.68 18.13
C ASN A 41 6.59 9.26 17.79
N LYS A 42 5.49 8.79 18.41
CA LYS A 42 4.87 7.51 18.06
C LYS A 42 4.30 7.51 16.65
N ILE A 43 3.58 8.55 16.27
CA ILE A 43 3.00 8.69 14.92
C ILE A 43 4.12 8.71 13.88
N THR A 44 5.16 9.52 14.07
CA THR A 44 6.32 9.58 13.16
C THR A 44 7.02 8.23 13.06
N LYS A 45 7.24 7.55 14.21
CA LYS A 45 7.86 6.21 14.21
C LYS A 45 7.00 5.20 13.46
N LEU A 46 5.68 5.19 13.67
CA LEU A 46 4.77 4.30 12.97
C LEU A 46 4.76 4.58 11.46
N ARG A 47 4.72 5.85 11.06
CA ARG A 47 4.84 6.26 9.65
C ARG A 47 6.15 5.80 9.04
N SER A 48 7.29 5.99 9.72
CA SER A 48 8.58 5.53 9.19
C SER A 48 8.68 4.02 9.06
N ILE A 49 8.02 3.27 9.96
CA ILE A 49 7.94 1.80 9.87
C ILE A 49 7.06 1.42 8.68
N GLU A 50 5.92 2.08 8.52
CA GLU A 50 5.00 1.84 7.41
C GLU A 50 5.63 2.16 6.06
N GLU A 51 6.28 3.31 5.92
CA GLU A 51 7.04 3.72 4.73
C GLU A 51 8.11 2.69 4.38
N LYS A 52 8.89 2.25 5.37
CA LYS A 52 9.90 1.20 5.16
C LYS A 52 9.28 -0.13 4.74
N LEU A 53 8.16 -0.54 5.36
CA LEU A 53 7.45 -1.75 4.97
C LEU A 53 6.87 -1.67 3.56
N ILE A 54 6.42 -0.49 3.13
CA ILE A 54 5.95 -0.24 1.76
C ILE A 54 7.11 -0.32 0.78
N GLU A 55 8.28 0.21 1.14
CA GLU A 55 9.50 0.12 0.34
C GLU A 55 9.96 -1.34 0.17
N ASP A 56 10.03 -2.10 1.28
CA ASP A 56 10.38 -3.52 1.26
C ASP A 56 9.39 -4.33 0.40
N ARG A 57 8.09 -4.07 0.56
CA ARG A 57 7.04 -4.68 -0.28
C ARG A 57 7.18 -4.32 -1.75
N ARG A 58 7.45 -3.05 -2.07
CA ARG A 58 7.61 -2.60 -3.46
C ARG A 58 8.69 -3.38 -4.18
N LYS A 59 9.82 -3.64 -3.50
CA LYS A 59 10.92 -4.42 -4.06
C LYS A 59 10.47 -5.85 -4.37
N VAL A 60 9.89 -6.53 -3.39
CA VAL A 60 9.38 -7.90 -3.57
C VAL A 60 8.34 -7.98 -4.68
N TYR A 61 7.39 -7.02 -4.74
CA TYR A 61 6.36 -6.99 -5.77
C TYR A 61 6.93 -6.74 -7.15
N PHE A 62 7.94 -5.88 -7.30
CA PHE A 62 8.58 -5.64 -8.58
C PHE A 62 9.28 -6.91 -9.10
N ASP A 63 10.06 -7.57 -8.23
CA ASP A 63 10.77 -8.81 -8.58
C ASP A 63 9.78 -9.94 -8.90
N LEU A 64 8.67 -10.02 -8.17
CA LEU A 64 7.59 -10.99 -8.39
C LEU A 64 6.91 -10.80 -9.77
N LEU A 65 6.74 -9.55 -10.20
CA LEU A 65 6.05 -9.24 -11.46
C LEU A 65 6.95 -9.38 -12.69
N ALA A 66 8.27 -9.47 -12.52
CA ALA A 66 9.23 -9.48 -13.63
C ALA A 66 8.96 -10.54 -14.71
N PRO A 67 8.65 -11.82 -14.40
CA PRO A 67 8.34 -12.81 -15.43
C PRO A 67 7.06 -12.49 -16.21
N PHE A 68 6.08 -11.83 -15.59
CA PHE A 68 4.83 -11.46 -16.25
C PHE A 68 5.02 -10.27 -17.20
N ILE A 69 5.91 -9.33 -16.86
CA ILE A 69 6.28 -8.23 -17.78
C ILE A 69 6.89 -8.80 -19.06
N LEU A 70 7.72 -9.85 -18.94
CA LEU A 70 8.29 -10.55 -20.09
C LEU A 70 7.21 -11.20 -20.98
N MET A 71 6.13 -11.72 -20.38
CA MET A 71 5.00 -12.30 -21.13
C MET A 71 4.31 -11.29 -22.07
N PHE A 72 4.30 -10.01 -21.71
CA PHE A 72 3.73 -8.95 -22.55
C PHE A 72 4.77 -8.24 -23.45
N THR A 73 6.03 -8.69 -23.42
CA THR A 73 7.12 -8.12 -24.23
C THR A 73 7.27 -8.90 -25.53
N LYS A 74 7.15 -8.22 -26.67
CA LYS A 74 7.27 -8.84 -28.00
C LYS A 74 8.63 -9.52 -28.20
N GLY A 75 8.62 -10.73 -28.75
CA GLY A 75 9.83 -11.47 -29.13
C GLY A 75 10.50 -12.24 -27.99
N THR A 76 9.86 -12.35 -26.82
CA THR A 76 10.38 -13.14 -25.71
C THR A 76 10.09 -14.63 -25.91
N ASP A 77 11.08 -15.48 -25.65
CA ASP A 77 10.94 -16.93 -25.65
C ASP A 77 10.12 -17.41 -24.43
N GLN A 78 9.10 -18.22 -24.70
CA GLN A 78 8.26 -18.83 -23.66
C GLN A 78 9.09 -19.67 -22.68
N GLN A 79 10.12 -20.38 -23.18
CA GLN A 79 10.98 -21.22 -22.34
C GLN A 79 11.72 -20.38 -21.30
N LYS A 80 12.20 -19.20 -21.69
CA LYS A 80 12.89 -18.27 -20.80
C LYS A 80 11.99 -17.77 -19.66
N ILE A 81 10.71 -17.50 -19.95
CA ILE A 81 9.73 -17.09 -18.94
C ILE A 81 9.52 -18.23 -17.93
N THR A 82 9.34 -19.45 -18.44
CA THR A 82 9.16 -20.64 -17.61
C THR A 82 10.39 -20.90 -16.73
N ASP A 83 11.60 -20.84 -17.30
CA ASP A 83 12.86 -21.04 -16.56
C ASP A 83 13.00 -20.00 -15.43
N GLN A 84 12.63 -18.74 -15.68
CA GLN A 84 12.65 -17.71 -14.65
C GLN A 84 11.62 -17.99 -13.55
N MET A 85 10.39 -18.39 -13.88
CA MET A 85 9.37 -18.76 -12.89
C MET A 85 9.74 -20.01 -12.07
N LEU A 86 10.55 -20.92 -12.63
CA LEU A 86 11.01 -22.13 -11.93
C LEU A 86 12.28 -21.90 -11.11
N SER A 87 12.98 -20.79 -11.35
CA SER A 87 14.23 -20.44 -10.70
C SER A 87 14.11 -20.36 -9.17
N GLN A 88 15.23 -20.64 -8.48
CA GLN A 88 15.31 -20.50 -7.03
C GLN A 88 15.04 -19.06 -6.58
N GLU A 89 15.51 -18.08 -7.36
CA GLU A 89 15.33 -16.65 -7.07
C GLU A 89 13.84 -16.30 -7.05
N TYR A 90 13.10 -16.67 -8.10
CA TYR A 90 11.67 -16.40 -8.15
C TYR A 90 10.88 -17.12 -7.04
N ARG A 91 11.25 -18.37 -6.73
CA ARG A 91 10.67 -19.11 -5.59
C ARG A 91 10.94 -18.40 -4.27
N ARG A 92 12.13 -17.83 -4.09
CA ARG A 92 12.45 -17.03 -2.90
C ARG A 92 11.54 -15.80 -2.83
N THR A 93 11.40 -15.06 -3.93
CA THR A 93 10.53 -13.89 -4.01
C THR A 93 9.07 -14.23 -3.70
N SER A 94 8.56 -15.38 -4.16
CA SER A 94 7.19 -15.81 -3.85
C SER A 94 7.00 -16.23 -2.39
N PHE A 95 8.04 -16.76 -1.74
CA PHE A 95 8.02 -16.94 -0.28
C PHE A 95 8.05 -15.59 0.46
N GLU A 96 8.88 -14.64 0.04
CA GLU A 96 8.94 -13.29 0.63
C GLU A 96 7.61 -12.55 0.51
N LEU A 97 6.90 -12.70 -0.61
CA LEU A 97 5.53 -12.22 -0.80
C LEU A 97 4.58 -12.71 0.30
N THR A 98 4.69 -13.99 0.70
CA THR A 98 3.82 -14.59 1.72
C THR A 98 4.07 -13.98 3.11
N LEU A 99 5.28 -13.47 3.36
CA LEU A 99 5.66 -12.86 4.63
C LEU A 99 5.27 -11.37 4.71
N LEU A 100 5.28 -10.67 3.58
CA LEU A 100 5.19 -9.21 3.54
C LEU A 100 3.88 -8.70 2.93
N GLY A 101 3.26 -9.46 2.04
CA GLY A 101 2.04 -9.05 1.37
C GLY A 101 0.79 -9.19 2.23
N SER A 102 -0.19 -8.33 2.00
CA SER A 102 -1.50 -8.52 2.64
C SER A 102 -2.17 -9.80 2.17
N ASP A 103 -3.09 -10.31 2.99
CA ASP A 103 -3.89 -11.51 2.71
C ASP A 103 -4.51 -11.51 1.30
N LYS A 104 -4.94 -10.33 0.82
CA LYS A 104 -5.54 -10.19 -0.51
C LYS A 104 -4.52 -10.39 -1.62
N VAL A 105 -3.31 -9.83 -1.48
CA VAL A 105 -2.21 -10.01 -2.43
C VAL A 105 -1.78 -11.48 -2.45
N VAL A 106 -1.55 -12.07 -1.28
CA VAL A 106 -1.14 -13.48 -1.16
C VAL A 106 -2.18 -14.40 -1.81
N ARG A 107 -3.48 -14.16 -1.56
CA ARG A 107 -4.57 -14.93 -2.18
C ARG A 107 -4.64 -14.72 -3.70
N ALA A 108 -4.53 -13.48 -4.17
CA ALA A 108 -4.57 -13.19 -5.61
C ALA A 108 -3.41 -13.87 -6.35
N TYR A 109 -2.20 -13.84 -5.78
CA TYR A 109 -1.04 -14.54 -6.33
C TYR A 109 -1.22 -16.06 -6.30
N GLY A 110 -1.68 -16.61 -5.18
CA GLY A 110 -1.97 -18.05 -5.07
C GLY A 110 -2.95 -18.54 -6.12
N ASN A 111 -4.06 -17.81 -6.32
CA ASN A 111 -5.05 -18.12 -7.35
C ASN A 111 -4.45 -18.08 -8.76
N LEU A 112 -3.64 -17.05 -9.06
CA LEU A 112 -2.96 -16.92 -10.35
C LEU A 112 -2.03 -18.12 -10.60
N MET A 113 -1.14 -18.43 -9.66
CA MET A 113 -0.18 -19.52 -9.83
C MET A 113 -0.85 -20.89 -9.89
N GLN A 114 -1.86 -21.13 -9.05
CA GLN A 114 -2.61 -22.39 -9.08
C GLN A 114 -3.30 -22.59 -10.43
N TYR A 115 -3.93 -21.54 -10.98
CA TYR A 115 -4.54 -21.61 -12.30
C TYR A 115 -3.50 -21.86 -13.40
N THR A 116 -2.33 -21.21 -13.33
CA THR A 116 -1.25 -21.41 -14.31
C THR A 116 -0.79 -22.88 -14.34
N PHE A 117 -0.49 -23.49 -13.19
CA PHE A 117 -0.05 -24.88 -13.13
C PHE A 117 -1.14 -25.86 -13.58
N GLU A 118 -2.37 -25.63 -13.16
CA GLU A 118 -3.50 -26.46 -13.56
C GLU A 118 -3.75 -26.36 -15.07
N SER A 119 -3.64 -25.16 -15.64
CA SER A 119 -3.79 -24.92 -17.08
C SER A 119 -2.70 -25.59 -17.91
N GLU A 120 -1.45 -25.61 -17.42
CA GLU A 120 -0.36 -26.32 -18.09
C GLU A 120 -0.63 -27.83 -18.13
N LYS A 121 -1.08 -28.41 -17.01
CA LYS A 121 -1.46 -29.81 -16.93
C LYS A 121 -2.61 -30.13 -17.90
N GLN A 122 -3.67 -29.33 -17.88
CA GLN A 122 -4.82 -29.51 -18.76
C GLN A 122 -4.45 -29.36 -20.25
N LYS A 123 -3.56 -28.43 -20.61
CA LYS A 123 -3.02 -28.34 -21.98
C LYS A 123 -2.26 -29.59 -22.39
N ALA A 124 -1.44 -30.15 -21.49
CA ALA A 124 -0.73 -31.41 -21.76
C ALA A 124 -1.69 -32.59 -21.98
N GLU A 125 -2.88 -32.53 -21.39
CA GLU A 125 -3.98 -33.48 -21.59
C GLU A 125 -4.86 -33.16 -22.81
N GLY A 126 -4.53 -32.14 -23.60
CA GLY A 126 -5.25 -31.76 -24.81
C GLY A 126 -6.50 -30.89 -24.59
N GLN A 127 -6.70 -30.35 -23.39
CA GLN A 127 -7.83 -29.49 -23.08
C GLN A 127 -7.61 -28.05 -23.59
N ILE A 128 -8.70 -27.38 -23.97
CA ILE A 128 -8.68 -25.98 -24.39
C ILE A 128 -8.75 -25.09 -23.15
N ILE A 129 -7.79 -24.19 -23.01
CA ILE A 129 -7.72 -23.22 -21.92
C ILE A 129 -8.13 -21.84 -22.41
N ASP A 130 -9.01 -21.18 -21.65
CA ASP A 130 -9.38 -19.80 -21.89
C ASP A 130 -8.28 -18.85 -21.36
N PRO A 131 -7.52 -18.16 -22.23
CA PRO A 131 -6.45 -17.27 -21.81
C PRO A 131 -6.95 -16.02 -21.07
N THR A 132 -8.24 -15.67 -21.18
CA THR A 132 -8.80 -14.49 -20.50
C THR A 132 -8.80 -14.64 -18.98
N ILE A 133 -8.84 -15.88 -18.47
CA ILE A 133 -8.81 -16.17 -17.04
C ILE A 133 -7.44 -15.80 -16.44
N ILE A 134 -6.33 -16.10 -17.11
CA ILE A 134 -4.98 -15.69 -16.66
C ILE A 134 -4.89 -14.16 -16.61
N ILE A 135 -5.42 -13.48 -17.64
CA ILE A 135 -5.41 -12.02 -17.70
C ILE A 135 -6.23 -11.43 -16.54
N LYS A 136 -7.40 -12.00 -16.24
CA LYS A 136 -8.22 -11.61 -15.08
C LYS A 136 -7.47 -11.78 -13.76
N LEU A 137 -6.85 -12.94 -13.56
CA LEU A 137 -6.13 -13.24 -12.31
C LEU A 137 -4.90 -12.34 -12.15
N TYR A 138 -4.17 -12.09 -13.24
CA TYR A 138 -3.02 -11.18 -13.25
C TYR A 138 -3.42 -9.74 -12.94
N THR A 139 -4.47 -9.23 -13.59
CA THR A 139 -4.98 -7.88 -13.33
C THR A 139 -5.54 -7.72 -11.92
N THR A 140 -6.16 -8.77 -11.38
CA THR A 140 -6.58 -8.82 -9.97
C THR A 140 -5.38 -8.70 -9.03
N LEU A 141 -4.30 -9.45 -9.30
CA LEU A 141 -3.06 -9.36 -8.51
C LEU A 141 -2.46 -7.95 -8.55
N LEU A 142 -2.37 -7.33 -9.73
CA LEU A 142 -1.86 -5.95 -9.87
C LEU A 142 -2.70 -4.94 -9.07
N LEU A 143 -4.02 -5.08 -9.11
CA LEU A 143 -4.92 -4.19 -8.38
C LEU A 143 -4.75 -4.34 -6.85
N GLU A 144 -4.64 -5.58 -6.36
CA GLU A 144 -4.41 -5.81 -4.92
C GLU A 144 -3.03 -5.33 -4.47
N ILE A 145 -1.98 -5.54 -5.28
CA ILE A 145 -0.64 -4.97 -5.03
C ILE A 145 -0.71 -3.44 -4.94
N ARG A 146 -1.41 -2.79 -5.88
CA ARG A 146 -1.57 -1.33 -5.88
C ARG A 146 -2.24 -0.83 -4.60
N LYS A 147 -3.31 -1.49 -4.16
CA LYS A 147 -4.01 -1.18 -2.91
C LYS A 147 -3.10 -1.36 -1.71
N ASP A 148 -2.32 -2.45 -1.69
CA ASP A 148 -1.40 -2.78 -0.61
C ASP A 148 -0.24 -1.77 -0.47
N LEU A 149 0.19 -1.16 -1.58
CA LEU A 149 1.18 -0.07 -1.61
C LEU A 149 0.59 1.32 -1.26
N GLY A 150 -0.58 1.37 -0.63
CA GLY A 150 -1.19 2.61 -0.11
C GLY A 150 -2.27 3.24 -0.99
N ASN A 151 -2.66 2.61 -2.10
CA ASN A 151 -3.72 3.13 -2.98
C ASN A 151 -5.07 2.44 -2.73
N GLY A 152 -5.44 2.22 -1.46
CA GLY A 152 -6.64 1.48 -1.07
C GLY A 152 -7.97 2.07 -1.59
N ASN A 153 -8.03 3.40 -1.75
CA ASN A 153 -9.23 4.13 -2.21
C ASN A 153 -9.28 4.32 -3.74
N THR A 154 -8.63 3.44 -4.50
CA THR A 154 -8.59 3.55 -5.96
C THR A 154 -9.96 3.27 -6.58
N SER A 155 -10.35 4.06 -7.58
CA SER A 155 -11.49 3.78 -8.46
C SER A 155 -11.14 2.91 -9.67
N LEU A 156 -9.85 2.58 -9.82
CA LEU A 156 -9.37 1.74 -10.91
C LEU A 156 -9.82 0.29 -10.69
N LYS A 157 -10.16 -0.37 -11.80
CA LYS A 157 -10.58 -1.76 -11.87
C LYS A 157 -9.47 -2.61 -12.48
N GLU A 158 -9.71 -3.91 -12.53
CA GLU A 158 -8.80 -4.92 -13.05
C GLU A 158 -8.32 -4.56 -14.47
N LYS A 159 -9.24 -4.27 -15.38
CA LYS A 159 -8.91 -3.89 -16.78
C LYS A 159 -8.02 -2.65 -16.87
N ASP A 160 -8.20 -1.68 -15.98
CA ASP A 160 -7.42 -0.45 -15.98
C ASP A 160 -5.94 -0.69 -15.67
N MET A 161 -5.61 -1.80 -14.98
CA MET A 161 -4.23 -2.12 -14.61
C MET A 161 -3.33 -2.38 -15.82
N ILE A 162 -3.90 -2.81 -16.95
CA ILE A 162 -3.15 -3.21 -18.15
C ILE A 162 -3.67 -2.56 -19.43
N SER A 163 -4.56 -1.57 -19.34
CA SER A 163 -5.13 -0.88 -20.50
C SER A 163 -4.08 -0.22 -21.40
N HIS A 164 -2.94 0.17 -20.83
CA HIS A 164 -1.79 0.72 -21.55
C HIS A 164 -0.95 -0.34 -22.27
N MET A 165 -1.14 -1.63 -21.96
CA MET A 165 -0.38 -2.75 -22.53
C MET A 165 -1.17 -3.53 -23.59
N ILE A 166 -2.52 -3.51 -23.53
CA ILE A 166 -3.40 -4.28 -24.41
C ILE A 166 -4.36 -3.35 -25.14
N THR A 167 -4.24 -3.28 -26.46
CA THR A 167 -4.98 -2.34 -27.32
C THR A 167 -6.49 -2.58 -27.38
N ASP A 168 -6.94 -3.79 -27.07
CA ASP A 168 -8.33 -4.24 -27.19
C ASP A 168 -8.86 -4.86 -25.89
N ILE A 169 -8.35 -4.39 -24.75
CA ILE A 169 -8.75 -4.80 -23.40
C ILE A 169 -10.27 -4.77 -23.17
N ASP A 170 -10.98 -3.85 -23.81
CA ASP A 170 -12.43 -3.69 -23.69
C ASP A 170 -13.20 -4.85 -24.33
N LYS A 171 -12.59 -5.56 -25.28
CA LYS A 171 -13.21 -6.73 -25.93
C LYS A 171 -13.10 -7.99 -25.08
N LEU A 172 -12.25 -8.00 -24.05
CA LEU A 172 -12.11 -9.14 -23.16
C LEU A 172 -13.27 -9.18 -22.16
N ASN A 173 -13.94 -10.32 -22.06
CA ASN A 173 -15.06 -10.52 -21.14
C ASN A 173 -14.59 -11.24 -19.88
N PHE A 174 -14.27 -10.47 -18.84
CA PHE A 174 -13.93 -11.00 -17.51
C PHE A 174 -14.19 -9.99 -16.40
#